data_AF-A0A3A9WDI7-F1
#
_entry.id   AF-A0A3A9WDI7-F1
#
_cell.length_a   1.000
_cell.length_b   1.000
_cell.length_c   1.000
_cell.angle_alpha   90.00
_cell.angle_beta   90.00
_cell.angle_gamma   90.00
#
_symmetry.space_group_name_H-M   'P 1'
#
loop_
_entity.id
_entity.type
_entity.pdbx_description
1 polymer ?
#
loop_
_entity_poly.entity_id
_entity_poly.type
_entity_poly.pdbx_seq_one_letter_code
_entity_poly.pdbx_strand_id
1 'polypeptide(L)'
;MKAMKKLIGCVMIVLLSIGSISCEGEDGAVGPQGEQGIQGDQGPQGDQGDQGDQGDQGDTGTANVVYSDWIARDFEVSGPQPSNTQLLTTLSSAELNLSEDVVLVYGRREVNAILSEVYQLPYALTSQQEYYTFQVANFTTGVTIRIEVSALDNDGNNNFTFFNDFRYVIIPGGVAAGKSATDYENMSYEEIVQLFNIQ
;
A
#
# COMPACT_ATOMS: atom_id res chain seq x y z
N MET A 1 -10.34 -11.41 -126.77
CA MET A 1 -10.06 -12.85 -126.86
C MET A 1 -8.56 -13.07 -126.80
N LYS A 2 -8.11 -13.94 -125.89
CA LYS A 2 -6.77 -14.57 -125.84
C LYS A 2 -5.62 -13.56 -125.63
N ALA A 3 -5.35 -13.19 -124.39
CA ALA A 3 -4.52 -14.00 -123.48
C ALA A 3 -3.16 -14.32 -124.14
N MET A 4 -2.09 -13.75 -123.58
CA MET A 4 -1.28 -14.56 -122.66
C MET A 4 -0.51 -15.62 -123.45
N LYS A 5 0.65 -15.23 -123.99
CA LYS A 5 1.74 -16.17 -124.21
C LYS A 5 3.03 -15.40 -124.49
N LYS A 6 3.95 -15.59 -123.54
CA LYS A 6 5.38 -15.27 -123.53
C LYS A 6 5.72 -13.86 -123.00
N LEU A 7 6.10 -13.61 -121.75
CA LEU A 7 6.89 -14.37 -120.75
C LEU A 7 8.07 -15.13 -121.38
N ILE A 8 9.28 -14.85 -120.89
CA ILE A 8 10.57 -15.50 -121.19
C ILE A 8 11.39 -14.73 -122.23
N GLY A 9 12.53 -14.21 -121.77
CA GLY A 9 13.66 -13.86 -122.61
C GLY A 9 14.01 -12.39 -122.53
N CYS A 10 14.42 -11.89 -121.37
CA CYS A 10 15.86 -11.77 -121.11
C CYS A 10 16.61 -11.18 -122.31
N VAL A 11 16.59 -9.86 -122.45
CA VAL A 11 17.73 -9.17 -123.03
C VAL A 11 17.88 -7.88 -122.21
N MET A 12 18.54 -7.96 -121.06
CA MET A 12 19.99 -7.74 -120.95
C MET A 12 20.39 -6.47 -121.68
N ILE A 13 20.93 -5.51 -120.93
CA ILE A 13 21.86 -4.46 -121.35
C ILE A 13 21.34 -3.07 -120.93
N VAL A 14 21.92 -2.65 -119.80
CA VAL A 14 22.45 -1.30 -119.58
C VAL A 14 21.42 -0.24 -119.28
N LEU A 15 21.51 0.30 -118.07
CA LEU A 15 21.55 1.75 -117.75
C LEU A 15 21.56 1.84 -116.21
N LEU A 16 22.75 1.97 -115.62
CA LEU A 16 23.35 3.26 -115.23
C LEU A 16 22.94 3.63 -113.79
N SER A 17 23.91 3.66 -112.86
CA SER A 17 24.48 4.92 -112.30
C SER A 17 23.77 5.30 -110.98
N ILE A 18 24.36 5.54 -109.82
CA ILE A 18 25.71 5.87 -109.34
C ILE A 18 25.74 5.51 -107.85
N GLY A 19 26.86 4.99 -107.35
CA GLY A 19 27.13 4.90 -105.91
C GLY A 19 28.59 5.18 -105.65
N SER A 20 28.88 6.20 -104.82
CA SER A 20 29.95 6.30 -103.79
C SER A 20 30.35 7.76 -103.49
N ILE A 21 30.75 8.01 -102.22
CA ILE A 21 31.45 9.19 -101.62
C ILE A 21 30.46 10.28 -101.10
N SER A 22 30.47 10.78 -99.85
CA SER A 22 31.50 10.94 -98.83
C SER A 22 30.91 11.07 -97.40
N CYS A 23 31.81 10.90 -96.41
CA CYS A 23 31.77 11.07 -94.95
C CYS A 23 31.16 12.38 -94.42
N GLU A 24 30.44 12.35 -93.28
CA GLU A 24 30.48 13.42 -92.25
C GLU A 24 29.82 12.96 -90.90
N GLY A 25 30.60 12.99 -89.81
CA GLY A 25 30.17 13.24 -88.41
C GLY A 25 29.55 12.11 -87.56
N GLU A 26 30.35 11.46 -86.70
CA GLU A 26 29.83 10.74 -85.51
C GLU A 26 29.34 11.77 -84.47
N ASP A 27 28.06 11.74 -84.10
CA ASP A 27 27.53 12.47 -82.95
C ASP A 27 28.19 11.92 -81.66
N GLY A 28 28.78 12.82 -80.87
CA GLY A 28 29.49 12.44 -79.64
C GLY A 28 28.60 11.69 -78.65
N ALA A 29 29.15 10.65 -78.02
CA ALA A 29 28.46 9.83 -77.03
C ALA A 29 27.87 10.69 -75.90
N VAL A 30 26.60 10.42 -75.54
CA VAL A 30 25.92 11.01 -74.38
C VAL A 30 26.74 10.70 -73.12
N GLY A 31 27.06 11.74 -72.33
CA GLY A 31 27.84 11.59 -71.10
C GLY A 31 27.19 10.62 -70.09
N PRO A 32 27.97 9.96 -69.22
CA PRO A 32 27.43 8.99 -68.28
C PRO A 32 26.41 9.65 -67.34
N GLN A 33 25.33 8.92 -67.05
CA GLN A 33 24.32 9.36 -66.09
C GLN A 33 24.98 9.54 -64.71
N GLY A 34 24.70 10.68 -64.05
CA GLY A 34 25.27 11.01 -62.75
C GLY A 34 24.96 9.96 -61.68
N GLU A 35 25.87 9.79 -60.72
CA GLU A 35 25.72 8.81 -59.64
C GLU A 35 24.43 9.03 -58.85
N GLN A 36 23.79 7.91 -58.48
CA GLN A 36 22.55 7.93 -57.70
C GLN A 36 22.83 8.55 -56.32
N GLY A 37 21.98 9.51 -55.91
CA GLY A 37 22.12 10.19 -54.62
C GLY A 37 22.11 9.23 -53.44
N ILE A 38 22.93 9.51 -52.43
CA ILE A 38 23.02 8.74 -51.19
C ILE A 38 21.66 8.68 -50.48
N GLN A 39 21.33 7.51 -49.96
CA GLN A 39 20.10 7.32 -49.17
C GLN A 39 20.20 8.12 -47.87
N GLY A 40 19.13 8.86 -47.54
CA GLY A 40 19.10 9.71 -46.33
C GLY A 40 19.23 8.90 -45.03
N ASP A 41 19.84 9.53 -44.02
CA ASP A 41 20.08 8.93 -42.71
C ASP A 41 18.77 8.51 -42.02
N GLN A 42 18.83 7.42 -41.25
CA GLN A 42 17.71 6.95 -40.46
C GLN A 42 17.35 7.99 -39.38
N GLY A 43 16.06 8.29 -39.24
CA GLY A 43 15.56 9.25 -38.25
C GLY A 43 15.88 8.82 -36.80
N PRO A 44 15.94 9.77 -35.86
CA PRO A 44 16.26 9.48 -34.46
C PRO A 44 15.23 8.54 -33.84
N GLN A 45 15.69 7.70 -32.90
CA GLN A 45 14.81 6.85 -32.10
C GLN A 45 13.88 7.73 -31.25
N GLY A 46 12.60 7.37 -31.17
CA GLY A 46 11.62 8.11 -30.38
C GLY A 46 11.91 8.08 -28.88
N ASP A 47 11.48 9.13 -28.18
CA ASP A 47 11.69 9.30 -26.74
C ASP A 47 11.02 8.17 -25.94
N GLN A 48 11.66 7.76 -24.84
CA GLN A 48 11.13 6.76 -23.93
C GLN A 48 9.85 7.30 -23.27
N GLY A 49 8.77 6.50 -23.26
CA GLY A 49 7.49 6.88 -22.66
C GLY A 49 7.62 7.15 -21.16
N ASP A 50 6.82 8.08 -20.67
CA ASP A 50 6.78 8.47 -19.25
C ASP A 50 6.48 7.27 -18.34
N GLN A 51 7.13 7.24 -17.17
CA GLN A 51 6.88 6.23 -16.15
C GLN A 51 5.43 6.36 -15.64
N GLY A 52 4.68 5.26 -15.63
CA GLY A 52 3.30 5.26 -15.15
C GLY A 52 3.19 5.70 -13.69
N ASP A 53 2.09 6.38 -13.37
CA ASP A 53 1.80 6.86 -12.02
C ASP A 53 1.80 5.71 -11.00
N GLN A 54 2.32 5.99 -9.80
CA GLN A 54 2.29 5.04 -8.68
C GLN A 54 0.82 4.77 -8.32
N GLY A 55 0.41 3.50 -8.25
CA GLY A 55 -0.95 3.11 -7.90
C GLY A 55 -1.36 3.63 -6.52
N ASP A 56 -2.65 3.96 -6.38
CA ASP A 56 -3.23 4.44 -5.13
C ASP A 56 -2.95 3.47 -3.97
N GLN A 57 -2.67 4.01 -2.79
CA GLN A 57 -2.51 3.22 -1.58
C GLN A 57 -3.82 2.47 -1.29
N GLY A 58 -3.76 1.13 -1.18
CA GLY A 58 -4.94 0.32 -0.88
C GLY A 58 -5.56 0.67 0.48
N ASP A 59 -6.88 0.51 0.57
CA ASP A 59 -7.64 0.73 1.80
C ASP A 59 -7.06 -0.09 2.96
N THR A 60 -6.92 0.53 4.14
CA THR A 60 -6.46 -0.17 5.35
C THR A 60 -7.47 -1.26 5.72
N GLY A 61 -7.06 -2.52 5.62
CA GLY A 61 -7.85 -3.64 6.14
C GLY A 61 -7.99 -3.48 7.65
N THR A 62 -9.22 -3.34 8.15
CA THR A 62 -9.47 -3.33 9.59
C THR A 62 -9.05 -4.67 10.17
N ALA A 63 -8.04 -4.68 11.04
CA ALA A 63 -7.84 -5.82 11.93
C ALA A 63 -9.18 -6.09 12.66
N ASN A 64 -9.52 -7.35 12.91
CA ASN A 64 -10.74 -7.73 13.65
C ASN A 64 -10.57 -7.37 15.14
N VAL A 65 -10.42 -6.08 15.43
CA VAL A 65 -10.17 -5.56 16.77
C VAL A 65 -11.36 -5.86 17.66
N VAL A 66 -11.08 -6.43 18.83
CA VAL A 66 -12.08 -6.74 19.86
C VAL A 66 -11.92 -5.72 20.98
N TYR A 67 -12.99 -5.10 21.43
CA TYR A 67 -12.96 -4.16 22.55
C TYR A 67 -14.16 -4.36 23.46
N SER A 68 -14.00 -3.97 24.73
CA SER A 68 -15.06 -4.02 25.71
C SER A 68 -15.92 -2.75 25.73
N ASP A 69 -17.12 -2.85 26.29
CA ASP A 69 -17.78 -1.70 26.89
C ASP A 69 -16.93 -1.12 28.05
N TRP A 70 -17.31 0.05 28.55
CA TRP A 70 -16.71 0.61 29.77
C TRP A 70 -17.19 -0.19 30.99
N ILE A 71 -16.24 -0.76 31.72
CA ILE A 71 -16.45 -1.62 32.89
C ILE A 71 -16.27 -0.76 34.13
N ALA A 72 -17.34 -0.59 34.91
CA ALA A 72 -17.31 0.18 36.14
C ALA A 72 -16.21 -0.31 37.10
N ARG A 73 -15.58 0.63 37.81
CA ARG A 73 -14.64 0.31 38.89
C ARG A 73 -15.36 -0.48 39.99
N ASP A 74 -14.89 -1.70 40.20
CA ASP A 74 -15.38 -2.66 41.20
C ASP A 74 -14.21 -3.49 41.70
N PHE A 75 -13.34 -2.85 42.50
CA PHE A 75 -12.16 -3.49 43.04
C PHE A 75 -12.53 -4.58 44.06
N GLU A 76 -11.77 -5.68 44.06
CA GLU A 76 -12.05 -6.89 44.83
C GLU A 76 -12.14 -6.64 46.35
N VAL A 77 -11.36 -5.71 46.88
CA VAL A 77 -11.37 -5.36 48.30
C VAL A 77 -12.02 -3.99 48.51
N SER A 78 -13.03 -3.93 49.37
CA SER A 78 -13.66 -2.66 49.76
C SER A 78 -12.81 -1.90 50.79
N GLY A 79 -12.64 -0.59 50.58
CA GLY A 79 -11.98 0.30 51.52
C GLY A 79 -10.48 0.49 51.27
N PRO A 80 -9.80 1.27 52.13
CA PRO A 80 -8.42 1.66 51.90
C PRO A 80 -7.46 0.46 51.97
N GLN A 81 -6.63 0.25 50.95
CA GLN A 81 -5.65 -0.84 50.87
C GLN A 81 -4.35 -0.38 50.19
N PRO A 82 -3.21 -1.06 50.41
CA PRO A 82 -1.95 -0.76 49.74
C PRO A 82 -1.94 -1.13 48.25
N SER A 83 -2.77 -2.10 47.88
CA SER A 83 -3.02 -2.46 46.50
C SER A 83 -4.40 -3.08 46.36
N ASN A 84 -4.91 -3.13 45.14
CA ASN A 84 -6.18 -3.76 44.83
C ASN A 84 -6.16 -4.31 43.40
N THR A 85 -7.12 -5.19 43.09
CA THR A 85 -7.26 -5.71 41.73
C THR A 85 -8.71 -5.74 41.29
N GLN A 86 -8.92 -5.79 39.98
CA GLN A 86 -10.24 -5.99 39.38
C GLN A 86 -10.11 -6.86 38.12
N LEU A 87 -10.92 -7.90 38.02
CA LEU A 87 -11.06 -8.68 36.79
C LEU A 87 -11.89 -7.90 35.76
N LEU A 88 -11.35 -7.70 34.57
CA LEU A 88 -12.09 -7.13 33.44
C LEU A 88 -12.76 -8.21 32.60
N THR A 89 -12.03 -9.28 32.29
CA THR A 89 -12.56 -10.38 31.48
C THR A 89 -11.76 -11.67 31.64
N THR A 90 -12.38 -12.80 31.29
CA THR A 90 -11.73 -14.09 31.05
C THR A 90 -12.04 -14.54 29.63
N LEU A 91 -10.99 -14.77 28.85
CA LEU A 91 -11.02 -15.11 27.44
C LEU A 91 -10.50 -16.54 27.25
N SER A 92 -10.94 -17.22 26.20
CA SER A 92 -10.32 -18.45 25.74
C SER A 92 -9.01 -18.16 25.01
N SER A 93 -8.17 -19.19 24.85
CA SER A 93 -6.95 -19.09 24.04
C SER A 93 -7.21 -18.86 22.55
N ALA A 94 -8.46 -18.97 22.10
CA ALA A 94 -8.87 -18.63 20.73
C ALA A 94 -9.23 -17.15 20.57
N GLU A 95 -9.52 -16.45 21.66
CA GLU A 95 -9.93 -15.04 21.68
C GLU A 95 -8.75 -14.09 21.96
N LEU A 96 -7.66 -14.61 22.55
CA LEU A 96 -6.44 -13.84 22.79
C LEU A 96 -5.20 -14.73 22.68
N ASN A 97 -4.35 -14.42 21.71
CA ASN A 97 -3.04 -15.03 21.52
C ASN A 97 -1.92 -14.08 21.97
N LEU A 98 -1.39 -14.28 23.17
CA LEU A 98 -0.33 -13.43 23.74
C LEU A 98 1.00 -13.40 22.96
N SER A 99 1.23 -14.31 22.00
CA SER A 99 2.43 -14.24 21.16
C SER A 99 2.27 -13.33 19.94
N GLU A 100 1.06 -12.92 19.62
CA GLU A 100 0.72 -12.22 18.37
C GLU A 100 -0.09 -10.95 18.63
N ASP A 101 -1.06 -11.03 19.54
CA ASP A 101 -2.02 -9.98 19.80
C ASP A 101 -1.46 -8.90 20.74
N VAL A 102 -1.90 -7.68 20.52
CA VAL A 102 -1.62 -6.54 21.41
C VAL A 102 -2.85 -6.27 22.26
N VAL A 103 -2.64 -6.11 23.57
CA VAL A 103 -3.67 -5.71 24.52
C VAL A 103 -3.37 -4.30 25.01
N LEU A 104 -4.32 -3.40 24.78
CA LEU A 104 -4.33 -2.04 25.34
C LEU A 104 -5.43 -1.97 26.40
N VAL A 105 -5.14 -1.29 27.51
CA VAL A 105 -6.14 -1.06 28.56
C VAL A 105 -6.17 0.42 28.90
N TYR A 106 -7.37 0.94 29.06
CA TYR A 106 -7.63 2.35 29.32
C TYR A 106 -8.42 2.51 30.61
N GLY A 107 -8.07 3.50 31.41
CA GLY A 107 -8.88 4.02 32.51
C GLY A 107 -9.55 5.31 32.08
N ARG A 108 -10.82 5.50 32.42
CA ARG A 108 -11.55 6.74 32.17
C ARG A 108 -12.07 7.33 33.47
N ARG A 109 -12.02 8.65 33.53
CA ARG A 109 -12.58 9.44 34.64
C ARG A 109 -13.52 10.49 34.13
N GLU A 110 -14.53 10.79 34.93
CA GLU A 110 -15.45 11.90 34.70
C GLU A 110 -14.98 13.13 35.47
N VAL A 111 -14.94 14.27 34.77
CA VAL A 111 -14.62 15.57 35.34
C VAL A 111 -15.88 16.43 35.31
N ASN A 112 -16.37 16.79 36.49
CA ASN A 112 -17.54 17.65 36.68
C ASN A 112 -18.81 17.18 35.95
N ALA A 113 -18.96 15.89 35.69
CA ALA A 113 -20.09 15.27 34.97
C ALA A 113 -20.35 15.84 33.55
N ILE A 114 -19.37 16.52 32.94
CA ILE A 114 -19.50 17.15 31.62
C ILE A 114 -18.38 16.76 30.65
N LEU A 115 -17.30 16.16 31.17
CA LEU A 115 -16.15 15.79 30.38
C LEU A 115 -15.63 14.44 30.87
N SER A 116 -15.19 13.60 29.93
CA SER A 116 -14.51 12.35 30.22
C SER A 116 -13.07 12.45 29.76
N GLU A 117 -12.13 12.08 30.62
CA GLU A 117 -10.72 11.96 30.31
C GLU A 117 -10.34 10.48 30.25
N VAL A 118 -9.64 10.06 29.20
CA VAL A 118 -9.20 8.68 28.98
C VAL A 118 -7.68 8.62 29.04
N TYR A 119 -7.15 7.64 29.75
CA TYR A 119 -5.72 7.43 29.94
C TYR A 119 -5.37 5.98 29.64
N GLN A 120 -4.31 5.76 28.88
CA GLN A 120 -3.74 4.44 28.67
C GLN A 120 -3.01 3.97 29.92
N LEU A 121 -3.13 2.69 30.24
CA LEU A 121 -2.40 2.02 31.30
C LEU A 121 -1.09 1.45 30.75
N PRO A 122 0.01 1.48 31.53
CA PRO A 122 0.10 1.92 32.92
C PRO A 122 0.03 3.44 33.10
N TYR A 123 -0.53 3.88 34.23
CA TYR A 123 -0.70 5.29 34.57
C TYR A 123 -0.26 5.57 36.02
N ALA A 124 0.69 6.49 36.19
CA ALA A 124 1.18 6.94 37.49
C ALA A 124 0.59 8.30 37.86
N LEU A 125 -0.20 8.34 38.93
CA LEU A 125 -0.77 9.56 39.49
C LEU A 125 0.02 9.97 40.74
N THR A 126 1.15 10.66 40.52
CA THR A 126 2.06 11.05 41.60
C THR A 126 1.43 12.00 42.62
N SER A 127 0.40 12.76 42.22
CA SER A 127 -0.32 13.68 43.12
C SER A 127 -1.22 12.98 44.14
N GLN A 128 -1.68 11.77 43.85
CA GLN A 128 -2.46 10.93 44.78
C GLN A 128 -1.68 9.67 45.22
N GLN A 129 -0.42 9.56 44.80
CA GLN A 129 0.44 8.41 45.09
C GLN A 129 -0.20 7.09 44.63
N GLU A 130 -0.82 7.09 43.44
CA GLU A 130 -1.45 5.90 42.86
C GLU A 130 -0.69 5.44 41.61
N TYR A 131 -0.59 4.14 41.42
CA TYR A 131 -0.07 3.54 40.19
C TYR A 131 -1.01 2.47 39.70
N TYR A 132 -1.60 2.71 38.52
CA TYR A 132 -2.50 1.78 37.86
C TYR A 132 -1.74 1.06 36.75
N THR A 133 -1.87 -0.25 36.70
CA THR A 133 -1.37 -1.12 35.64
C THR A 133 -2.42 -2.18 35.31
N PHE A 134 -2.09 -3.06 34.37
CA PHE A 134 -2.87 -4.23 34.09
C PHE A 134 -1.97 -5.46 33.95
N GLN A 135 -2.56 -6.61 34.16
CA GLN A 135 -1.92 -7.90 33.96
C GLN A 135 -2.75 -8.72 32.98
N VAL A 136 -2.06 -9.37 32.05
CA VAL A 136 -2.63 -10.47 31.26
C VAL A 136 -1.98 -11.76 31.72
N ALA A 137 -2.80 -12.71 32.17
CA ALA A 137 -2.31 -13.95 32.77
C ALA A 137 -3.04 -15.17 32.19
N ASN A 138 -2.27 -16.21 31.88
CA ASN A 138 -2.78 -17.48 31.40
C ASN A 138 -3.09 -18.41 32.59
N PHE A 139 -4.32 -18.88 32.66
CA PHE A 139 -4.78 -19.90 33.59
C PHE A 139 -5.32 -21.10 32.83
N THR A 140 -5.46 -22.24 33.51
CA THR A 140 -6.08 -23.44 32.92
C THR A 140 -7.50 -23.19 32.41
N THR A 141 -8.20 -22.21 33.00
CA THR A 141 -9.57 -21.83 32.67
C THR A 141 -9.68 -20.78 31.56
N GLY A 142 -8.57 -20.21 31.11
CA GLY A 142 -8.55 -19.12 30.12
C GLY A 142 -7.48 -18.07 30.41
N VAL A 143 -7.45 -17.03 29.59
CA VAL A 143 -6.59 -15.85 29.71
C VAL A 143 -7.38 -14.74 30.40
N THR A 144 -6.87 -14.16 31.47
CA THR A 144 -7.55 -13.04 32.15
C THR A 144 -6.88 -11.72 31.86
N ILE A 145 -7.66 -10.66 31.71
CA ILE A 145 -7.18 -9.28 31.79
C ILE A 145 -7.65 -8.70 33.12
N ARG A 146 -6.71 -8.22 33.93
CA ARG A 146 -6.96 -7.65 35.26
C ARG A 146 -6.35 -6.27 35.38
N ILE A 147 -7.03 -5.36 36.06
CA ILE A 147 -6.41 -4.14 36.59
C ILE A 147 -5.68 -4.51 37.87
N GLU A 148 -4.47 -3.98 38.02
CA GLU A 148 -3.73 -3.98 39.28
C GLU A 148 -3.45 -2.52 39.64
N VAL A 149 -3.70 -2.15 40.89
CA VAL A 149 -3.42 -0.80 41.39
C VAL A 149 -2.65 -0.89 42.69
N SER A 150 -1.66 -0.02 42.85
CA SER A 150 -0.88 0.09 44.08
C SER A 150 -0.72 1.54 44.54
N ALA A 151 -0.63 1.72 45.85
CA ALA A 151 -0.15 2.95 46.43
C ALA A 151 1.38 3.06 46.21
N LEU A 152 1.86 4.29 46.00
CA LEU A 152 3.26 4.60 45.75
C LEU A 152 4.04 4.97 47.02
N ASP A 153 3.35 5.13 48.15
CA ASP A 153 3.92 5.41 49.46
C ASP A 153 3.95 4.20 50.39
N ASN A 154 4.92 4.18 51.30
CA ASN A 154 5.19 3.04 52.17
C ASN A 154 4.15 2.86 53.30
N ASP A 155 3.31 3.86 53.56
CA ASP A 155 2.26 3.86 54.58
C ASP A 155 0.86 3.59 53.98
N GLY A 156 0.79 3.41 52.65
CA GLY A 156 -0.28 3.92 51.78
C GLY A 156 -1.52 3.07 51.62
N ASN A 157 -2.51 3.23 52.49
CA ASN A 157 -3.86 2.74 52.22
C ASN A 157 -4.63 3.75 51.35
N ASN A 158 -5.03 3.35 50.14
CA ASN A 158 -5.81 4.18 49.22
C ASN A 158 -7.11 3.46 48.79
N ASN A 159 -8.14 4.25 48.49
CA ASN A 159 -9.40 3.79 47.90
C ASN A 159 -9.36 3.71 46.36
N PHE A 160 -8.29 4.20 45.73
CA PHE A 160 -8.03 4.15 44.29
C PHE A 160 -9.16 4.73 43.45
N THR A 161 -9.58 5.95 43.79
CA THR A 161 -10.83 6.52 43.26
C THR A 161 -10.70 7.30 41.97
N PHE A 162 -9.49 7.44 41.42
CA PHE A 162 -9.22 8.32 40.29
C PHE A 162 -9.99 7.95 39.03
N PHE A 163 -10.01 6.67 38.65
CA PHE A 163 -10.79 6.17 37.53
C PHE A 163 -12.21 5.76 37.96
N ASN A 164 -13.17 6.00 37.07
CA ASN A 164 -14.56 5.59 37.21
C ASN A 164 -14.80 4.22 36.58
N ASP A 165 -14.17 3.97 35.44
CA ASP A 165 -14.32 2.74 34.66
C ASP A 165 -13.10 2.45 33.79
N PHE A 166 -13.06 1.24 33.22
CA PHE A 166 -11.96 0.71 32.44
C PHE A 166 -12.46 0.08 31.13
N ARG A 167 -11.61 0.06 30.11
CA ARG A 167 -11.87 -0.60 28.82
C ARG A 167 -10.62 -1.32 28.35
N TYR A 168 -10.77 -2.50 27.77
CA TYR A 168 -9.68 -3.18 27.06
C TYR A 168 -9.94 -3.20 25.55
N VAL A 169 -8.85 -3.20 24.79
CA VAL A 169 -8.82 -3.34 23.33
C VAL A 169 -7.78 -4.40 22.97
N ILE A 170 -8.19 -5.39 22.18
CA ILE A 170 -7.36 -6.48 21.67
C ILE A 170 -7.22 -6.27 20.18
N ILE A 171 -5.99 -6.08 19.74
CA ILE A 171 -5.62 -5.93 18.34
C ILE A 171 -5.00 -7.25 17.90
N PRO A 172 -5.68 -8.05 17.07
CA PRO A 172 -5.14 -9.33 16.63
C PRO A 172 -3.83 -9.16 15.86
N GLY A 173 -2.85 -10.00 16.18
CA GLY A 173 -1.62 -10.08 15.40
C GLY A 173 -1.84 -10.78 14.05
N GLY A 174 -0.91 -10.60 13.12
CA GLY A 174 -0.85 -11.40 11.89
C GLY A 174 -1.74 -10.93 10.73
N VAL A 175 -2.59 -9.91 10.91
CA VAL A 175 -3.06 -9.14 9.76
C VAL A 175 -1.92 -8.22 9.37
N ALA A 176 -1.43 -8.31 8.13
CA ALA A 176 -0.54 -7.30 7.58
C ALA A 176 -1.32 -5.98 7.54
N ALA A 177 -1.36 -5.26 8.66
CA ALA A 177 -1.53 -3.82 8.64
C ALA A 177 -0.45 -3.35 7.69
N GLY A 178 -0.85 -2.81 6.54
CA GLY A 178 0.07 -2.21 5.58
C GLY A 178 0.75 -1.02 6.24
N LYS A 179 1.75 -1.30 7.09
CA LYS A 179 2.72 -0.43 7.73
C LYS A 179 3.42 -1.27 8.81
N SER A 180 4.72 -1.41 8.65
CA SER A 180 5.68 -1.84 9.68
C SER A 180 5.22 -1.42 11.07
N ALA A 181 5.22 -2.38 12.01
CA ALA A 181 5.29 -2.15 13.46
C ALA A 181 4.62 -0.84 13.90
N THR A 182 3.29 -0.80 13.85
CA THR A 182 2.55 0.37 14.31
C THR A 182 2.73 0.47 15.83
N ASP A 183 3.41 1.52 16.28
CA ASP A 183 3.68 1.76 17.70
C ASP A 183 2.42 2.29 18.39
N TYR A 184 1.54 1.36 18.76
CA TYR A 184 0.27 1.67 19.42
C TYR A 184 0.46 2.27 20.82
N GLU A 185 1.62 2.10 21.46
CA GLU A 185 1.88 2.63 22.80
C GLU A 185 1.90 4.16 22.82
N ASN A 186 2.29 4.78 21.70
CA ASN A 186 2.43 6.23 21.58
C ASN A 186 1.25 6.90 20.87
N MET A 187 0.22 6.15 20.49
CA MET A 187 -1.01 6.72 19.91
C MET A 187 -1.95 7.23 20.99
N SER A 188 -2.62 8.34 20.72
CA SER A 188 -3.76 8.77 21.53
C SER A 188 -4.92 7.78 21.44
N TYR A 189 -5.79 7.81 22.45
CA TYR A 189 -6.99 6.99 22.45
C TYR A 189 -7.88 7.31 21.24
N GLU A 190 -8.00 8.58 20.86
CA GLU A 190 -8.77 9.02 19.70
C GLU A 190 -8.19 8.49 18.38
N GLU A 191 -6.86 8.45 18.24
CA GLU A 191 -6.21 7.86 17.07
C GLU A 191 -6.46 6.35 16.99
N ILE A 192 -6.41 5.63 18.12
CA ILE A 192 -6.73 4.19 18.19
C ILE A 192 -8.20 3.95 17.82
N VAL A 193 -9.12 4.77 18.35
CA VAL A 193 -10.55 4.70 18.06
C VAL A 193 -10.82 4.91 16.57
N GLN A 194 -10.20 5.92 15.97
CA GLN A 194 -10.35 6.21 14.55
C GLN A 194 -9.72 5.13 13.67
N LEU A 195 -8.54 4.64 14.03
CA LEU A 195 -7.82 3.61 13.26
C LEU A 195 -8.61 2.30 13.18
N PHE A 196 -9.31 1.94 14.26
CA PHE A 196 -10.01 0.66 14.38
C PHE A 196 -11.54 0.76 14.37
N ASN A 197 -12.10 1.95 14.13
CA ASN A 197 -13.54 2.21 14.12
C ASN A 197 -14.28 1.76 15.39
N ILE A 198 -13.64 1.95 16.55
CA ILE A 198 -14.20 1.60 17.87
C ILE A 198 -15.39 2.54 18.18
N GLN A 199 -16.46 2.01 18.78
CA GLN A 199 -17.67 2.77 19.16
C GLN A 199 -17.77 2.98 20.69
#